data_AF-A0A8T5ZDN1-F1
#
_entry.id   AF-A0A8T5ZDN1-F1
#
_cell.length_a   1.000
_cell.length_b   1.000
_cell.length_c   1.000
_cell.angle_alpha   90.00
_cell.angle_beta   90.00
_cell.angle_gamma   90.00
#
_symmetry.space_group_name_H-M   'P 1'
#
loop_
_entity.id
_entity.type
_entity.pdbx_description
1 polymer ?
#
loop_
_entity_poly.entity_id
_entity_poly.type
_entity_poly.pdbx_seq_one_letter_code
_entity_poly.pdbx_strand_id
1 'polypeptide(L)'
;KDVQYLAHDDKYQQNFQVPFMVISSDDKAHRVIKARRSANDFLGFFSQWTGIKAKEINIKYPFISEKKAGPIYITNFQLQKVDYNHLGTDIFDPKP
;
A
#
# COMPACT_ATOMS: atom_id res chain seq x y z
N LYS A 1 1.93 31.21 13.44
CA LYS A 1 1.92 30.83 12.00
C LYS A 1 1.65 29.34 12.01
N ASP A 2 0.37 28.96 11.97
CA ASP A 2 -0.01 27.55 12.03
C ASP A 2 0.40 26.91 10.72
N VAL A 3 1.50 26.17 10.80
CA VAL A 3 1.95 25.34 9.69
C VAL A 3 0.90 24.24 9.63
N GLN A 4 -0.08 24.41 8.75
CA GLN A 4 -1.02 23.37 8.39
C GLN A 4 -0.21 22.26 7.73
N TYR A 5 0.40 21.41 8.55
CA TYR A 5 0.90 20.13 8.10
C TYR A 5 -0.31 19.42 7.53
N LEU A 6 -0.26 19.09 6.25
CA LEU A 6 -1.06 18.03 5.62
C LEU A 6 -0.72 16.66 6.26
N ALA A 7 -0.54 16.61 7.58
CA ALA A 7 -0.39 15.40 8.33
C ALA A 7 -1.77 14.75 8.30
N HIS A 8 -1.89 13.75 7.43
CA HIS A 8 -2.96 12.78 7.54
C HIS A 8 -2.95 12.23 8.98
N ASP A 9 -4.12 11.99 9.58
CA ASP A 9 -4.22 11.26 10.86
C ASP A 9 -3.62 9.85 10.70
N ASP A 10 -3.43 9.09 11.77
CA ASP A 10 -2.93 7.70 11.73
C ASP A 10 -3.93 6.69 12.30
N LYS A 11 -5.15 7.14 12.61
CA LYS A 11 -6.19 6.36 13.27
C LYS A 11 -7.05 5.51 12.33
N TYR A 12 -7.21 5.94 11.07
CA TYR A 12 -8.14 5.31 10.15
C TYR A 12 -7.44 4.63 8.98
N GLN A 13 -8.10 3.60 8.45
CA GLN A 13 -7.63 2.85 7.28
C GLN A 13 -7.33 3.78 6.09
N GLN A 14 -8.18 4.78 5.86
CA GLN A 14 -8.11 5.72 4.74
C GLN A 14 -6.82 6.53 4.75
N ASN A 15 -6.22 6.78 5.92
CA ASN A 15 -4.96 7.50 6.01
C ASN A 15 -3.77 6.73 5.39
N PHE A 16 -3.89 5.40 5.27
CA PHE A 16 -2.86 4.52 4.72
C PHE A 16 -3.22 3.97 3.33
N GLN A 17 -4.39 4.31 2.80
CA GLN A 17 -4.80 3.90 1.45
C GLN A 17 -4.21 4.85 0.41
N VAL A 18 -3.25 4.35 -0.36
CA VAL A 18 -2.60 5.12 -1.42
C VAL A 18 -2.95 4.55 -2.80
N PRO A 19 -3.26 5.40 -3.80
CA PRO A 19 -3.39 4.94 -5.17
C PRO A 19 -2.04 4.48 -5.69
N PHE A 20 -2.02 3.34 -6.39
CA PHE A 20 -0.82 2.78 -6.97
C PHE A 20 -1.06 2.43 -8.43
N MET A 21 -0.19 2.95 -9.30
CA MET A 21 -0.29 2.78 -10.75
C MET A 21 1.05 2.36 -11.31
N VAL A 22 1.01 1.50 -12.31
CA VAL A 22 2.17 1.09 -13.09
C VAL A 22 1.82 1.31 -14.54
N ILE A 23 2.72 1.95 -15.28
CA ILE A 23 2.52 2.33 -16.67
C ILE A 23 3.79 1.92 -17.43
N SER A 24 3.61 1.14 -18.49
CA SER A 24 4.67 0.78 -19.43
C SER A 24 4.31 1.21 -20.86
N SER A 25 5.33 1.51 -21.66
CA SER A 25 5.14 1.90 -23.07
C SER A 25 4.56 0.77 -23.93
N ASP A 26 4.86 -0.48 -23.56
CA ASP A 26 4.43 -1.69 -24.25
C ASP A 26 3.14 -2.30 -23.69
N ASP A 27 2.47 -1.63 -22.75
CA ASP A 27 1.21 -2.10 -22.18
C ASP A 27 0.09 -2.09 -23.25
N LYS A 28 -0.45 -3.27 -23.54
CA LYS A 28 -1.53 -3.47 -24.53
C LYS A 28 -2.92 -3.58 -23.92
N ALA A 29 -3.01 -3.68 -22.59
CA ALA A 29 -4.27 -3.89 -21.88
C ALA A 29 -4.26 -3.18 -20.53
N HIS A 30 -5.38 -2.54 -20.21
CA HIS A 30 -5.62 -2.00 -18.88
C HIS A 30 -6.00 -3.11 -17.91
N ARG A 31 -5.28 -3.22 -16.78
CA ARG A 31 -5.52 -4.23 -15.75
C ARG A 31 -5.72 -3.55 -14.41
N VAL A 32 -6.82 -3.89 -13.75
CA VAL A 32 -7.13 -3.45 -12.38
C VAL A 32 -6.96 -4.65 -11.44
N ILE A 33 -6.06 -4.54 -10.49
CA ILE A 33 -5.86 -5.56 -9.45
C ILE A 33 -6.53 -5.07 -8.17
N LYS A 34 -7.51 -5.84 -7.67
CA LYS A 34 -8.27 -5.47 -6.47
C LYS A 34 -7.65 -6.03 -5.18
N ALA A 35 -6.72 -6.97 -5.31
CA ALA A 35 -6.00 -7.52 -4.16
C ALA A 35 -5.19 -6.43 -3.43
N ARG A 36 -5.39 -6.29 -2.11
CA ARG A 36 -4.65 -5.33 -1.29
C ARG A 36 -3.15 -5.62 -1.30
N ARG A 37 -2.35 -4.55 -1.34
CA ARG A 37 -0.88 -4.60 -1.30
C ARG A 37 -0.36 -3.68 -0.21
N SER A 38 0.78 -4.04 0.36
CA SER A 38 1.48 -3.21 1.34
C SER A 38 2.68 -2.54 0.69
N ALA A 39 2.91 -1.27 1.00
CA ALA A 39 4.14 -0.57 0.63
C ALA A 39 5.40 -1.25 1.21
N ASN A 40 5.27 -2.01 2.31
CA ASN A 40 6.36 -2.80 2.87
C ASN A 40 6.88 -3.89 1.91
N ASP A 41 6.07 -4.31 0.93
CA ASP A 41 6.44 -5.30 -0.07
C ASP A 41 6.95 -4.63 -1.38
N PHE A 42 7.11 -3.29 -1.41
CA PHE A 42 7.46 -2.53 -2.62
C PHE A 42 8.78 -2.96 -3.26
N LEU A 43 9.81 -3.30 -2.48
CA LEU A 43 11.06 -3.80 -3.05
C LEU A 43 10.87 -5.12 -3.80
N GLY A 44 9.97 -5.99 -3.32
CA GLY A 44 9.60 -7.21 -4.02
C GLY A 44 8.89 -6.91 -5.34
N PHE A 45 7.94 -5.96 -5.33
CA PHE A 45 7.32 -5.46 -6.56
C PHE A 45 8.34 -4.93 -7.57
N PHE A 46 9.19 -4.00 -7.12
CA PHE A 46 10.14 -3.31 -8.00
C PHE A 46 11.13 -4.29 -8.63
N SER A 47 11.62 -5.25 -7.85
CA SER A 47 12.46 -6.35 -8.33
C SER A 47 11.75 -7.23 -9.37
N GLN A 48 10.48 -7.60 -9.13
CA GLN A 48 9.69 -8.36 -10.10
C GLN A 48 9.46 -7.60 -11.40
N TRP A 49 9.13 -6.31 -11.30
CA TRP A 49 8.83 -5.46 -12.45
C TRP A 49 10.06 -5.23 -13.32
N THR A 50 11.22 -4.98 -12.70
CA THR A 50 12.48 -4.66 -13.41
C THR A 50 13.30 -5.89 -13.77
N GLY A 51 12.99 -7.06 -13.20
CA GLY A 51 13.77 -8.29 -13.38
C GLY A 51 15.04 -8.39 -12.53
N ILE A 52 15.27 -7.44 -11.61
CA ILE A 52 16.42 -7.46 -10.68
C ILE A 52 16.33 -8.66 -9.75
N LYS A 53 17.46 -9.36 -9.55
CA LYS A 53 17.58 -10.48 -8.60
C LYS A 53 18.69 -10.21 -7.60
N ALA A 54 18.38 -10.34 -6.31
CA ALA A 54 19.34 -10.23 -5.22
C ALA A 54 18.97 -11.25 -4.13
N LYS A 55 19.97 -11.76 -3.40
CA LYS A 55 19.75 -12.82 -2.39
C LYS A 55 18.92 -12.32 -1.20
N GLU A 56 19.00 -11.03 -0.95
CA GLU A 56 18.36 -10.30 0.15
C GLU A 56 16.86 -10.04 -0.13
N ILE A 57 16.43 -10.13 -1.40
CA ILE A 57 15.06 -9.87 -1.80
C ILE A 57 14.27 -11.18 -1.76
N ASN A 58 13.59 -11.42 -0.65
CA ASN A 58 12.70 -12.56 -0.50
C ASN A 58 11.26 -12.21 -0.96
N ILE A 59 10.89 -12.67 -2.15
CA ILE A 59 9.57 -12.44 -2.72
C ILE A 59 8.56 -13.49 -2.19
N LYS A 60 7.70 -13.07 -1.26
CA LYS A 60 6.69 -13.93 -0.62
C LYS A 60 5.53 -14.31 -1.54
N TYR A 61 5.17 -13.43 -2.48
CA TYR A 61 4.07 -13.63 -3.42
C TYR A 61 4.26 -12.80 -4.70
N PRO A 62 3.61 -13.15 -5.82
CA PRO A 62 3.59 -12.31 -7.02
C PRO A 62 2.81 -11.03 -6.75
N PHE A 63 3.48 -9.87 -6.72
CA PHE A 63 2.87 -8.61 -6.35
C PHE A 63 1.81 -8.18 -7.39
N ILE A 64 2.12 -8.31 -8.67
CA ILE A 64 1.22 -7.99 -9.80
C ILE A 64 0.35 -9.20 -10.13
N SER A 65 -0.55 -9.55 -9.21
CA SER A 65 -1.49 -10.66 -9.38
C SER A 65 -2.73 -10.46 -8.50
N GLU A 66 -3.75 -11.30 -8.65
CA GLU A 66 -4.89 -11.37 -7.72
C GLU A 66 -4.62 -12.28 -6.51
N LYS A 67 -3.41 -12.83 -6.37
CA LYS A 67 -3.07 -13.68 -5.22
C LYS A 67 -3.15 -12.86 -3.95
N LYS A 68 -3.83 -13.41 -2.93
CA LYS A 68 -3.92 -12.78 -1.61
C LYS A 68 -2.52 -12.67 -0.99
N ALA A 69 -2.20 -11.48 -0.50
CA ALA A 69 -1.04 -11.27 0.36
C ALA A 69 -1.36 -11.77 1.79
N GLY A 70 -0.32 -11.88 2.62
CA GLY A 70 -0.49 -12.14 4.05
C GLY A 70 -1.09 -10.94 4.80
N PRO A 71 -1.12 -10.99 6.14
CA PRO A 71 -1.57 -9.88 6.97
C PRO A 71 -0.79 -8.58 6.66
N ILE A 72 -1.50 -7.46 6.60
CA ILE A 72 -0.95 -6.15 6.28
C ILE A 72 -0.74 -5.39 7.59
N TYR A 73 0.48 -4.91 7.80
CA TYR A 73 0.83 -4.08 8.95
C TYR A 73 1.26 -2.71 8.48
N ILE A 74 0.94 -1.70 9.29
CA ILE A 74 1.39 -0.32 9.14
C ILE A 74 2.21 0.10 10.35
N THR A 75 2.95 1.19 10.20
CA THR A 75 3.64 1.86 11.29
C THR A 75 2.87 3.15 11.59
N ASN A 76 2.29 3.26 12.79
CA ASN A 76 1.59 4.49 13.20
C ASN A 76 2.60 5.59 13.58
N PHE A 77 2.12 6.79 13.93
CA PHE A 77 2.99 7.91 14.32
C PHE A 77 3.67 7.71 15.67
N GLN A 78 3.22 6.74 16.48
CA GLN A 78 3.90 6.28 17.68
C GLN A 78 4.96 5.19 17.38
N LEU A 79 5.28 4.96 16.10
CA LEU A 79 6.24 3.96 15.62
C LEU A 79 5.88 2.51 15.99
N GLN A 80 4.60 2.25 16.25
CA GLN A 80 4.09 0.94 16.58
C GLN A 80 3.62 0.21 15.33
N LYS A 81 3.90 -1.09 15.30
CA LYS A 81 3.38 -1.99 14.27
C LYS A 81 1.92 -2.32 14.60
N VAL A 82 1.01 -1.86 13.76
CA VAL A 82 -0.43 -2.08 13.91
C VAL A 82 -0.95 -2.89 12.73
N ASP A 83 -1.82 -3.87 12.98
CA ASP A 83 -2.53 -4.58 11.91
C ASP A 83 -3.54 -3.62 11.28
N TYR A 84 -3.40 -3.41 9.98
CA TYR A 84 -4.21 -2.48 9.21
C TYR A 84 -5.72 -2.77 9.34
N ASN A 85 -6.13 -4.04 9.44
CA ASN A 85 -7.56 -4.38 9.53
C ASN A 85 -8.18 -4.04 10.89
N HIS A 86 -7.37 -3.74 11.91
CA HIS A 86 -7.84 -3.31 13.23
C HIS A 86 -7.98 -1.79 13.35
N LEU A 87 -7.55 -1.02 12.33
CA LEU A 87 -7.83 0.40 12.26
C LEU A 87 -9.31 0.65 11.97
N GLY A 88 -9.86 1.72 12.55
CA GLY A 88 -11.21 2.17 12.26
C GLY A 88 -11.37 2.61 10.81
N THR A 89 -12.61 2.70 10.34
CA THR A 89 -12.95 3.33 9.06
C THR A 89 -13.41 4.76 9.31
N ASP A 90 -12.79 5.73 8.65
CA ASP A 90 -13.27 7.12 8.63
C ASP A 90 -14.58 7.19 7.84
N ILE A 91 -15.71 7.23 8.55
CA ILE A 91 -17.02 7.36 7.92
C ILE A 91 -17.15 8.84 7.55
N PHE A 92 -17.00 9.14 6.26
CA PHE A 92 -17.32 10.47 5.75
C PHE A 92 -18.80 10.77 6.07
N ASP A 93 -19.05 11.68 7.02
CA ASP A 93 -20.40 12.16 7.35
C ASP A 93 -20.61 13.49 6.61
N PRO A 94 -21.34 13.51 5.48
CA PRO A 94 -21.54 14.69 4.65
C PRO A 94 -22.56 15.67 5.26
N LYS A 95 -22.67 15.77 6.59
CA LYS A 95 -23.63 16.73 7.17
C LYS A 95 -23.29 18.16 6.71
N PRO A 96 -24.30 18.92 6.26
CA PRO A 96 -24.15 20.26 5.69
C PRO A 96 -23.79 21.32 6.72
#